data_AF-A0A376U1I5-F1
#
_entry.id   AF-A0A376U1I5-F1
#
_cell.length_a   1.000
_cell.length_b   1.000
_cell.length_c   1.000
_cell.angle_alpha   90.00
_cell.angle_beta   90.00
_cell.angle_gamma   90.00
#
_symmetry.space_group_name_H-M   'P 1'
#
loop_
_entity.id
_entity.type
_entity.pdbx_description
1 polymer ?
#
loop_
_entity_poly.entity_id
_entity_poly.type
_entity_poly.pdbx_seq_one_letter_code
_entity_poly.pdbx_strand_id
1 'polypeptide(L)'
;MPQKKNPDALELIRGKCGRVQGALTGMMMTLKGLPLAYNKDMQEDKEGLFDALDTWLDCLHMAALVLDGIQVKRPRCQEAAQQGYANATELAIIWWRKAYRSARRTILLVKRWWKPFVRANRWKICRSTSCRNSAR
;
A
#
# COMPACT_ATOMS: atom_id res chain seq x y z
N MET A 1 -32.01 -18.59 -18.87
CA MET A 1 -31.31 -18.91 -17.60
C MET A 1 -31.52 -17.77 -16.61
N PRO A 2 -32.58 -17.81 -15.78
CA PRO A 2 -32.99 -16.67 -14.94
C PRO A 2 -32.02 -16.35 -13.78
N GLN A 3 -31.23 -17.33 -13.32
CA GLN A 3 -30.29 -17.16 -12.21
C GLN A 3 -28.97 -16.48 -12.63
N LYS A 4 -28.60 -16.56 -13.92
CA LYS A 4 -27.35 -16.05 -14.45
C LYS A 4 -27.56 -14.62 -14.95
N LYS A 5 -27.18 -13.65 -14.12
CA LYS A 5 -27.08 -12.24 -14.52
C LYS A 5 -25.64 -11.95 -14.92
N ASN A 6 -25.44 -11.47 -16.15
CA ASN A 6 -24.11 -11.08 -16.62
C ASN A 6 -23.77 -9.69 -16.07
N PRO A 7 -22.55 -9.46 -15.56
CA PRO A 7 -22.13 -8.16 -15.05
C PRO A 7 -21.68 -7.22 -16.18
N ASP A 8 -22.51 -7.03 -17.20
CA ASP A 8 -22.15 -6.30 -18.43
C ASP A 8 -21.69 -4.86 -18.14
N ALA A 9 -22.32 -4.19 -17.17
CA ALA A 9 -21.92 -2.85 -16.75
C ALA A 9 -20.49 -2.81 -16.19
N LEU A 10 -20.10 -3.79 -15.36
CA LEU A 10 -18.75 -3.88 -14.80
C LEU A 10 -17.72 -4.27 -15.86
N GLU A 11 -18.11 -5.10 -16.83
CA GLU A 11 -17.27 -5.47 -17.97
C GLU A 11 -16.99 -4.25 -18.86
N LEU A 12 -18.01 -3.41 -19.12
CA LEU A 12 -17.87 -2.17 -19.88
C LEU A 12 -17.01 -1.12 -19.16
N ILE A 13 -17.19 -0.94 -17.85
CA ILE A 13 -16.33 -0.03 -17.05
C ILE A 13 -14.87 -0.46 -17.16
N ARG A 14 -14.59 -1.76 -17.05
CA ARG A 14 -13.23 -2.30 -17.22
C ARG A 14 -12.70 -2.10 -18.64
N GLY A 15 -13.52 -2.33 -19.66
CA GLY A 15 -13.13 -2.15 -21.06
C GLY A 15 -12.82 -0.69 -21.42
N LYS A 16 -13.62 0.25 -20.91
CA LYS A 16 -13.47 1.70 -21.16
C LYS A 16 -12.15 2.27 -20.63
N CYS A 17 -11.49 1.61 -19.67
CA CYS A 17 -10.15 1.97 -19.20
C CYS A 17 -9.13 2.08 -20.36
N GLY A 18 -9.19 1.18 -21.34
CA GLY A 18 -8.27 1.20 -22.48
C GLY A 18 -8.40 2.45 -23.35
N ARG A 19 -9.63 2.99 -23.49
CA ARG A 19 -9.89 4.20 -24.27
C ARG A 19 -9.27 5.44 -23.62
N VAL A 20 -9.50 5.61 -22.31
CA VAL A 20 -8.94 6.71 -21.52
C VAL A 20 -7.40 6.67 -21.53
N GLN A 21 -6.82 5.48 -21.41
CA GLN A 21 -5.37 5.30 -21.52
C GLN A 21 -4.85 5.66 -22.93
N GLY A 22 -5.62 5.35 -23.97
CA GLY A 22 -5.33 5.72 -25.35
C GLY A 22 -5.28 7.24 -25.54
N ALA A 23 -6.27 7.97 -25.01
CA ALA A 23 -6.31 9.43 -25.05
C ALA A 23 -5.09 10.07 -24.36
N LEU A 24 -4.70 9.58 -23.17
CA LEU A 24 -3.49 10.03 -22.48
C LEU A 24 -2.24 9.79 -23.33
N THR A 25 -2.11 8.59 -23.90
CA THR A 25 -0.93 8.22 -24.68
C THR A 25 -0.85 9.05 -25.97
N GLY A 26 -1.99 9.30 -26.62
CA GLY A 26 -2.11 10.19 -27.77
C GLY A 26 -1.63 11.60 -27.44
N MET A 27 -2.15 12.19 -26.36
CA MET A 27 -1.77 13.55 -25.92
C MET A 27 -0.28 13.66 -25.57
N MET A 28 0.29 12.64 -24.93
CA MET A 28 1.72 12.63 -24.64
C MET A 28 2.57 12.60 -25.90
N MET A 29 2.11 11.92 -26.97
CA MET A 29 2.81 11.89 -28.25
C MET A 29 2.63 13.18 -29.04
N THR A 30 1.46 13.83 -29.00
CA THR A 30 1.26 15.12 -29.66
C THR A 30 2.09 16.22 -29.04
N LEU A 31 2.36 16.17 -27.73
CA LEU A 31 3.21 17.18 -27.05
C LEU A 31 4.71 16.87 -27.11
N LYS A 32 5.10 15.65 -27.46
CA LYS A 32 6.49 15.21 -27.40
C LYS A 32 7.34 15.96 -28.43
N GLY A 33 8.24 16.81 -27.93
CA GLY A 33 9.22 17.50 -28.75
C GLY A 33 8.69 18.73 -29.49
N LEU A 34 7.53 19.27 -29.08
CA LEU A 34 7.03 20.53 -29.63
C LEU A 34 7.94 21.70 -29.25
N PRO A 35 8.41 22.50 -30.22
CA PRO A 35 9.10 23.76 -29.94
C PRO A 35 8.12 24.78 -29.35
N LEU A 36 8.63 25.70 -28.54
CA LEU A 36 7.84 26.83 -28.04
C LEU A 36 7.63 27.87 -29.17
N ALA A 37 6.50 28.57 -29.28
CA ALA A 37 5.33 28.60 -28.38
C ALA A 37 4.12 27.83 -28.97
N TYR A 38 3.07 28.54 -29.42
CA TYR A 38 1.84 27.92 -29.93
C TYR A 38 2.08 27.26 -31.29
N ASN A 39 1.76 25.97 -31.37
CA ASN A 39 1.76 25.18 -32.60
C ASN A 39 0.35 24.68 -32.90
N LYS A 40 0.01 24.52 -34.18
CA LYS A 40 -1.34 24.12 -34.62
C LYS A 40 -1.70 22.69 -34.18
N ASP A 41 -0.69 21.84 -33.95
CA ASP A 41 -0.80 20.49 -33.40
C ASP A 41 -1.55 20.45 -32.06
N MET A 42 -1.54 21.56 -31.31
CA MET A 42 -2.28 21.68 -30.05
C MET A 42 -3.82 21.69 -30.24
N GLN A 43 -4.35 21.71 -31.46
CA GLN A 43 -5.80 21.60 -31.69
C GLN A 43 -6.35 20.20 -31.37
N GLU A 44 -5.48 19.17 -31.39
CA GLU A 44 -5.82 17.78 -31.05
C GLU A 44 -6.04 17.56 -29.54
N ASP A 45 -5.91 18.61 -28.71
CA ASP A 45 -6.05 18.52 -27.26
C ASP A 45 -7.50 18.25 -26.81
N LYS A 46 -8.48 18.75 -27.56
CA LYS A 46 -9.89 18.77 -27.13
C LYS A 46 -10.58 17.44 -27.28
N GLU A 47 -10.41 16.80 -28.43
CA GLU A 47 -11.17 15.58 -28.78
C GLU A 47 -10.85 14.45 -27.81
N GLY A 48 -9.56 14.18 -27.62
CA GLY A 48 -9.09 13.15 -26.69
C GLY A 48 -9.44 13.46 -25.23
N LEU A 49 -9.39 14.73 -24.83
CA LEU A 49 -9.73 15.14 -23.47
C LEU A 49 -11.23 14.99 -23.18
N PHE A 50 -12.10 15.47 -24.08
CA PHE A 50 -13.55 15.41 -23.89
C PHE A 50 -14.04 13.95 -23.88
N ASP A 51 -13.62 13.11 -24.82
CA ASP A 51 -14.00 11.70 -24.83
C ASP A 51 -13.53 10.95 -23.56
N ALA A 52 -12.32 11.26 -23.08
CA ALA A 52 -11.81 10.66 -21.85
C ALA A 52 -12.61 11.07 -20.61
N LEU A 53 -12.98 12.35 -20.50
CA LEU A 53 -13.76 12.87 -19.38
C LEU A 53 -15.21 12.36 -19.41
N ASP A 54 -15.86 12.37 -20.57
CA ASP A 54 -17.22 11.82 -20.74
C ASP A 54 -17.24 10.33 -20.40
N THR A 55 -16.26 9.58 -20.92
CA THR A 55 -16.11 8.15 -20.62
C THR A 55 -15.90 7.93 -19.12
N TRP A 56 -15.13 8.77 -18.45
CA TRP A 56 -14.89 8.63 -17.01
C TRP A 56 -16.14 8.95 -16.19
N LEU A 57 -16.86 10.01 -16.55
CA LEU A 57 -18.10 10.41 -15.87
C LEU A 57 -19.18 9.33 -16.01
N ASP A 58 -19.36 8.76 -17.21
CA ASP A 58 -20.25 7.63 -17.44
C ASP A 58 -19.91 6.43 -16.56
N CYS A 59 -18.61 6.09 -16.47
CA CYS A 59 -18.15 4.99 -15.64
C CYS A 59 -18.46 5.22 -14.15
N LEU A 60 -18.34 6.45 -13.66
CA LEU A 60 -18.64 6.80 -12.27
C LEU A 60 -20.13 6.67 -11.97
N HIS A 61 -21.01 7.19 -12.84
CA HIS A 61 -22.45 7.04 -12.69
C HIS A 61 -22.89 5.57 -12.71
N MET A 62 -22.35 4.79 -13.65
CA MET A 62 -22.65 3.37 -13.74
C MET A 62 -22.13 2.59 -12.51
N ALA A 63 -20.94 2.90 -12.01
CA ALA A 63 -20.42 2.27 -10.80
C ALA A 63 -21.30 2.55 -9.57
N ALA A 64 -21.79 3.79 -9.43
CA ALA A 64 -22.73 4.16 -8.37
C ALA A 64 -24.05 3.36 -8.47
N LEU A 65 -24.61 3.25 -9.67
CA LEU A 65 -25.84 2.46 -9.92
C LEU A 65 -25.66 0.97 -9.60
N VAL A 66 -24.50 0.40 -9.94
CA VAL A 66 -24.21 -1.01 -9.63
C VAL A 66 -24.13 -1.24 -8.12
N LEU A 67 -23.54 -0.29 -7.38
CA LEU A 67 -23.40 -0.38 -5.93
C LEU A 67 -24.74 -0.20 -5.21
N ASP A 68 -25.65 0.63 -5.72
CA ASP A 68 -26.97 0.82 -5.12
C ASP A 68 -27.82 -0.47 -5.15
N GLY A 69 -27.74 -1.22 -6.25
CA GLY A 69 -28.49 -2.48 -6.43
C GLY A 69 -27.81 -3.75 -5.89
N ILE A 70 -26.62 -3.66 -5.29
CA ILE A 70 -25.84 -4.86 -4.95
C ILE A 70 -26.41 -5.58 -3.73
N GLN A 71 -26.57 -6.90 -3.83
CA GLN A 71 -26.97 -7.76 -2.71
C GLN A 71 -25.85 -8.71 -2.34
N VAL A 72 -25.27 -8.51 -1.16
CA VAL A 72 -24.18 -9.36 -0.64
C VAL A 72 -24.76 -10.63 -0.01
N LYS A 73 -24.38 -11.79 -0.53
CA LYS A 73 -24.75 -13.11 0.00
C LYS A 73 -23.91 -13.47 1.23
N ARG A 74 -24.23 -12.83 2.37
CA ARG A 74 -23.56 -13.02 3.67
C ARG A 74 -23.24 -14.47 4.04
N PRO A 75 -24.18 -15.46 3.99
CA PRO A 75 -23.87 -16.82 4.42
C PRO A 75 -22.77 -17.46 3.57
N ARG A 76 -22.79 -17.22 2.25
CA ARG A 76 -21.78 -17.77 1.35
C ARG A 76 -20.42 -17.09 1.53
N CYS A 77 -20.41 -15.78 1.79
CA CYS A 77 -19.18 -15.05 2.11
C CYS A 77 -18.56 -15.54 3.42
N GLN A 78 -19.36 -15.80 4.46
CA GLN A 78 -18.90 -16.30 5.75
C GLN A 78 -18.33 -17.72 5.64
N GLU A 79 -19.02 -18.59 4.91
CA GLU A 79 -18.56 -19.96 4.66
C GLU A 79 -17.18 -19.95 3.94
N ALA A 80 -17.04 -19.14 2.89
CA ALA A 80 -15.78 -19.01 2.16
C ALA A 80 -14.65 -18.43 3.02
N ALA A 81 -14.95 -17.47 3.91
CA ALA A 81 -13.96 -16.89 4.82
C ALA A 81 -13.38 -17.91 5.82
N GLN A 82 -14.16 -18.93 6.20
CA GLN A 82 -13.73 -19.96 7.14
C GLN A 82 -12.89 -21.06 6.48
N GLN A 83 -13.05 -21.30 5.18
CA GLN A 83 -12.43 -22.42 4.46
C GLN A 83 -10.94 -22.22 4.12
N GLY A 84 -10.38 -21.03 4.32
CA GLY A 84 -9.02 -20.68 3.86
C GLY A 84 -7.90 -20.72 4.91
N TYR A 85 -8.16 -21.18 6.14
CA TYR A 85 -7.20 -21.06 7.26
C TYR A 85 -6.60 -19.65 7.42
N ALA A 86 -7.33 -18.59 7.05
CA ALA A 86 -6.85 -17.21 7.12
C ALA A 86 -6.41 -16.82 8.55
N ASN A 87 -6.99 -17.47 9.56
CA ASN A 87 -6.65 -17.30 10.97
C ASN A 87 -5.26 -17.86 11.34
N ALA A 88 -4.60 -18.60 10.46
CA ALA A 88 -3.25 -19.13 10.69
C ALA A 88 -2.22 -18.01 10.85
N THR A 89 -2.35 -16.91 10.08
CA THR A 89 -1.49 -15.74 10.22
C THR A 89 -1.69 -15.07 11.57
N GLU A 90 -2.93 -14.99 12.05
CA GLU A 90 -3.24 -14.40 13.35
C GLU A 90 -2.68 -15.25 14.50
N LEU A 91 -2.82 -16.58 14.41
CA LEU A 91 -2.17 -17.51 15.32
C LEU A 91 -0.66 -17.28 15.35
N ALA A 92 0.01 -17.26 14.19
CA ALA A 92 1.45 -17.05 14.10
C ALA A 92 1.90 -15.72 14.75
N ILE A 93 1.13 -14.64 14.54
CA ILE A 93 1.39 -13.33 15.16
C ILE A 93 1.26 -13.41 16.69
N ILE A 94 0.27 -14.13 17.21
CA ILE A 94 0.08 -14.30 18.65
C ILE A 94 1.26 -15.08 19.27
N TRP A 95 1.68 -16.18 18.63
CA TRP A 95 2.83 -16.97 19.06
C TRP A 95 4.12 -16.13 19.04
N TRP A 96 4.35 -15.40 17.96
CA TRP A 96 5.51 -14.52 17.84
C TRP A 96 5.51 -13.40 18.90
N ARG A 97 4.36 -12.76 19.15
CA ARG A 97 4.22 -11.73 20.21
C ARG A 97 4.53 -12.29 21.59
N LYS A 98 4.07 -13.51 21.91
CA LYS A 98 4.38 -14.16 23.19
C LYS A 98 5.89 -14.41 23.33
N ALA A 99 6.53 -14.96 22.30
CA ALA A 99 7.97 -15.19 22.27
C ALA A 99 8.75 -13.88 22.43
N TYR A 100 8.40 -12.85 21.66
CA TYR A 100 9.03 -11.53 21.71
C TYR A 100 8.90 -10.87 23.09
N ARG A 101 7.71 -10.96 23.71
CA ARG A 101 7.47 -10.41 25.06
C ARG A 101 8.32 -11.13 26.10
N SER A 102 8.47 -12.46 25.98
CA SER A 102 9.33 -13.25 26.87
C SER A 102 10.81 -12.84 26.72
N ALA A 103 11.32 -12.80 25.49
CA ALA A 103 12.69 -12.38 25.20
C ALA A 103 12.99 -10.95 25.68
N ARG A 104 12.07 -10.01 25.47
CA ARG A 104 12.19 -8.62 25.95
C ARG A 104 12.29 -8.55 27.48
N ARG A 105 11.55 -9.41 28.20
CA ARG A 105 11.58 -9.47 29.67
C ARG A 105 12.96 -9.91 30.17
N THR A 106 13.54 -10.94 29.55
CA THR A 106 14.90 -11.43 29.87
C THR A 106 15.95 -10.37 29.58
N ILE A 107 15.89 -9.71 28.42
CA ILE A 107 16.82 -8.62 28.06
C ILE A 107 16.71 -7.44 29.03
N LEU A 108 15.50 -7.08 29.47
CA LEU A 108 15.30 -6.02 30.46
C LEU A 108 15.88 -6.39 31.83
N LEU A 109 15.73 -7.65 32.26
CA LEU A 109 16.36 -8.16 33.48
C LEU A 109 17.89 -8.10 33.37
N VAL A 110 18.47 -8.62 32.28
CA VAL A 110 19.92 -8.55 32.05
C VAL A 110 20.41 -7.10 32.04
N LYS A 111 19.74 -6.18 31.33
CA LYS A 111 20.08 -4.74 31.34
C LYS A 111 19.96 -4.13 32.73
N ARG A 112 18.99 -4.54 33.55
CA ARG A 112 18.78 -4.03 34.91
C ARG A 112 19.89 -4.46 35.87
N TRP A 113 20.43 -5.67 35.72
CA TRP A 113 21.60 -6.14 36.50
C TRP A 113 22.93 -5.61 35.94
N TRP A 114 23.04 -5.49 34.61
CA TRP A 114 24.27 -5.05 33.96
C TRP A 114 24.52 -3.54 34.09
N LYS A 115 23.49 -2.70 34.09
CA LYS A 115 23.64 -1.23 34.22
C LYS A 115 24.34 -0.78 35.52
N PRO A 116 23.98 -1.29 36.71
CA PRO A 116 24.71 -1.00 37.96
C PRO A 116 26.16 -1.49 37.92
N PHE A 117 26.41 -2.69 37.38
CA PHE A 117 27.76 -3.25 37.25
C PHE A 117 28.67 -2.37 36.37
N VAL A 118 28.17 -1.91 35.22
CA VAL A 118 28.89 -0.98 34.34
C VAL A 118 29.07 0.40 35.00
N ARG A 119 28.09 0.90 35.76
CA ARG A 119 28.22 2.17 36.52
C ARG A 119 29.26 2.07 37.64
N ALA A 120 29.29 0.96 38.37
CA ALA A 120 30.24 0.71 39.46
C ALA A 120 31.68 0.56 38.94
N ASN A 121 31.87 -0.07 37.78
CA ASN A 121 33.19 -0.24 37.16
C ASN A 121 33.58 0.89 36.18
N ARG A 122 32.76 1.94 36.05
CA ARG A 122 33.03 3.08 35.16
C ARG A 122 34.33 3.82 35.51
N TRP A 123 34.66 3.90 36.80
CA TRP A 123 35.90 4.50 37.30
C TRP A 123 37.15 3.64 37.04
N LYS A 124 37.02 2.30 36.96
CA LYS A 124 38.15 1.41 36.62
C LYS A 124 38.51 1.48 35.14
N ILE A 125 37.52 1.68 34.26
CA ILE A 125 37.74 1.80 32.81
C ILE A 125 38.38 3.16 32.44
N CYS A 126 38.09 4.26 33.15
CA CYS A 126 38.77 5.53 32.93
C CYS A 126 40.22 5.58 33.42
N ARG A 127 40.61 4.79 34.46
CA ARG A 127 41.99 4.81 34.97
C ARG A 127 43.02 4.11 34.08
N SER A 128 42.59 3.22 33.18
CA SER A 128 43.53 2.55 32.27
C SER A 128 43.97 3.41 31.07
N THR A 129 43.31 4.54 30.83
CA THR A 129 43.59 5.43 29.68
C THR A 129 44.21 6.79 30.05
N SER A 130 44.33 7.16 31.33
CA SER A 130 44.95 8.44 31.74
C SER A 130 46.17 8.36 32.67
N CYS A 131 46.66 7.17 33.02
CA CYS A 131 47.92 7.01 33.77
C CYS A 131 48.95 6.26 32.91
N ARG A 132 49.41 6.89 31.82
CA ARG A 132 50.62 6.42 31.13
C ARG A 132 51.38 7.48 30.33
N ASN A 133 51.20 8.78 30.61
CA ASN A 133 52.05 9.83 30.06
C ASN A 133 52.38 10.88 31.13
N SER A 134 53.66 11.26 31.19
CA SER A 134 54.28 12.34 31.98
C SER A 134 54.64 12.07 33.46
N ALA A 135 55.55 11.11 33.66
CA ALA A 135 56.73 11.36 34.51
C ALA A 135 57.97 11.28 33.59
N ARG A 136 58.02 12.28 32.71
CA ARG A 136 59.20 12.93 32.13
C ARG A 136 58.87 14.41 32.14
#